data_AF-L1IA25-F1
#
_entry.id   AF-L1IA25-F1
#
_cell.length_a   1.000
_cell.length_b   1.000
_cell.length_c   1.000
_cell.angle_alpha   90.00
_cell.angle_beta   90.00
_cell.angle_gamma   90.00
#
_symmetry.space_group_name_H-M   'P 1'
#
loop_
_entity.id
_entity.type
_entity.pdbx_description
1 polymer ?
#
loop_
_entity_poly.entity_id
_entity_poly.type
_entity_poly.pdbx_seq_one_letter_code
_entity_poly.pdbx_strand_id
1 'polypeptide(L)'
;MREWSVTLIRLNASDNVDCIQIVDGKRRSCSIPKRSSWEGINRMLEEWQDYKKGFVVLDGFLRHESHHVDFLDACRKWLLADRENRRVVVATSMLETQSGGEPRPPTHTRRLLVLHPGSPVSSSVTQHGYSAPVSLFHKTRPFQQSFPAE
;
A
#
# COMPACT_ATOMS: atom_id res chain seq x y z
N MET A 1 24.61 -3.13 -2.81
CA MET A 1 23.36 -2.43 -3.21
C MET A 1 22.73 -1.87 -1.96
N ARG A 2 22.19 -0.64 -1.97
CA ARG A 2 21.39 -0.15 -0.82
C ARG A 2 20.05 -0.89 -0.87
N GLU A 3 19.74 -1.65 0.17
CA GLU A 3 18.51 -2.43 0.28
C GLU A 3 17.30 -1.51 0.47
N TRP A 4 16.12 -1.95 0.04
CA TRP A 4 14.89 -1.19 0.22
C TRP A 4 14.34 -1.42 1.63
N SER A 5 13.98 -0.35 2.32
CA SER A 5 13.10 -0.46 3.50
C SER A 5 11.66 -0.67 3.03
N VAL A 6 10.94 -1.58 3.68
CA VAL A 6 9.54 -1.88 3.35
C VAL A 6 8.67 -1.54 4.56
N THR A 7 7.70 -0.66 4.38
CA THR A 7 6.74 -0.25 5.40
C THR A 7 5.34 -0.70 4.96
N LEU A 8 4.66 -1.46 5.80
CA LEU A 8 3.25 -1.79 5.67
C LEU A 8 2.46 -0.94 6.67
N ILE A 9 1.47 -0.22 6.17
CA ILE A 9 0.50 0.54 6.95
C ILE A 9 -0.85 -0.15 6.73
N ARG A 10 -1.37 -0.78 7.78
CA ARG A 10 -2.65 -1.50 7.73
C ARG A 10 -3.74 -0.61 8.30
N LEU A 11 -4.60 -0.14 7.40
CA LEU A 11 -5.74 0.69 7.73
C LEU A 11 -6.94 -0.16 8.16
N ASN A 12 -7.58 0.25 9.25
CA ASN A 12 -8.81 -0.34 9.76
C ASN A 12 -9.87 0.77 9.90
N ALA A 13 -11.13 0.46 9.57
CA ALA A 13 -12.22 1.44 9.65
C ALA A 13 -12.52 1.86 11.11
N SER A 14 -12.46 0.90 12.03
CA SER A 14 -12.93 1.06 13.41
C SER A 14 -11.83 0.96 14.47
N ASP A 15 -10.58 0.77 14.06
CA ASP A 15 -9.46 0.51 14.98
C ASP A 15 -8.26 1.42 14.66
N ASN A 16 -7.22 1.32 15.48
CA ASN A 16 -5.93 1.93 15.23
C ASN A 16 -5.32 1.44 13.92
N VAL A 17 -4.40 2.24 13.40
CA VAL A 17 -3.62 1.89 12.22
C VAL A 17 -2.34 1.23 12.66
N ASP A 18 -2.10 0.01 12.20
CA ASP A 18 -0.88 -0.72 12.51
C ASP A 18 0.17 -0.47 11.44
N CYS A 19 1.34 -0.06 11.87
CA CYS A 19 2.48 0.19 11.00
C CYS A 19 3.58 -0.81 11.32
N ILE A 20 4.10 -1.48 10.29
CA ILE A 20 5.19 -2.45 10.39
C ILE A 20 6.24 -2.06 9.37
N GLN A 21 7.49 -1.97 9.79
CA GLN A 21 8.60 -1.77 8.87
C GLN A 21 9.62 -2.90 9.00
N ILE A 22 10.12 -3.33 7.85
CA ILE A 22 11.22 -4.28 7.71
C ILE A 22 12.39 -3.53 7.09
N VAL A 23 13.53 -3.64 7.77
CA VAL A 23 14.76 -2.90 7.49
C VAL A 23 15.94 -3.80 7.83
N ASP A 24 16.80 -4.11 6.86
CA ASP A 24 17.98 -4.96 7.07
C ASP A 24 17.64 -6.25 7.85
N GLY A 25 16.49 -6.86 7.53
CA GLY A 25 15.95 -8.05 8.21
C GLY A 25 15.37 -7.81 9.61
N LYS A 26 15.47 -6.61 10.18
CA LYS A 26 14.89 -6.22 11.46
C LYS A 26 13.48 -5.67 11.28
N ARG A 27 12.59 -6.06 12.20
CA ARG A 27 11.20 -5.59 12.24
C ARG A 27 11.04 -4.54 13.34
N ARG A 28 10.45 -3.39 12.99
CA ARG A 28 9.86 -2.45 13.96
C ARG A 28 8.38 -2.26 13.67
N SER A 29 7.61 -1.89 14.69
CA SER A 29 6.18 -1.63 14.54
C SER A 29 5.70 -0.56 15.51
N CYS A 30 4.65 0.15 15.12
CA CYS A 30 3.89 1.04 15.99
C CYS A 30 2.40 0.94 15.64
N SER A 31 1.56 1.48 16.52
CA SER A 31 0.12 1.60 16.28
C SER A 31 -0.25 3.07 16.45
N ILE A 32 -0.95 3.63 15.48
CA ILE A 32 -1.36 5.04 15.43
C ILE A 32 -2.86 5.11 15.75
N PRO A 33 -3.24 5.78 16.85
CA PRO A 33 -4.65 5.98 17.17
C PRO A 33 -5.37 6.76 16.06
N LYS A 34 -6.60 6.35 15.72
CA LYS A 34 -7.43 7.03 14.70
C LYS A 34 -7.56 8.54 14.94
N ARG A 35 -7.69 8.96 16.20
CA ARG A 35 -7.82 10.37 16.62
C ARG A 35 -6.56 11.23 16.39
N SER A 36 -5.42 10.60 16.13
CA SER A 36 -4.12 11.24 15.91
C SER A 36 -3.50 10.71 14.61
N SER A 37 -4.36 10.39 13.62
CA SER A 37 -3.95 9.83 12.33
C SER A 37 -2.90 10.72 11.66
N TRP A 38 -3.22 12.01 11.53
CA TRP A 38 -2.39 12.99 10.84
C TRP A 38 -1.01 13.21 11.50
N GLU A 39 -0.96 13.50 12.80
CA GLU A 39 0.30 13.71 13.50
C GLU A 39 1.11 12.41 13.58
N GLY A 40 0.43 11.29 13.81
CA GLY A 40 1.05 9.98 13.94
C GLY A 40 1.73 9.51 12.65
N ILE A 41 1.06 9.66 11.50
CA ILE A 41 1.63 9.21 10.22
C ILE A 41 2.80 10.09 9.78
N ASN A 42 2.70 11.41 9.94
CA ASN A 42 3.78 12.32 9.57
C ASN A 42 5.02 12.04 10.43
N ARG A 43 4.84 11.94 11.76
CA ARG A 43 5.94 11.60 12.66
C ARG A 43 6.56 10.24 12.32
N MET A 44 5.75 9.21 12.06
CA MET A 44 6.28 7.90 11.67
C MET A 44 7.06 7.96 10.35
N LEU A 45 6.54 8.65 9.32
CA LEU A 45 7.22 8.78 8.03
C LEU A 45 8.51 9.61 8.10
N GLU A 46 8.66 10.49 9.09
CA GLU A 46 9.87 11.25 9.38
C GLU A 46 10.88 10.43 10.20
N GLU A 47 10.44 9.83 11.31
CA GLU A 47 11.27 9.01 12.18
C GLU A 47 11.81 7.77 11.46
N TRP A 48 11.06 7.24 10.49
CA TRP A 48 11.41 6.00 9.81
C TRP A 48 12.24 6.19 8.53
N GLN A 49 12.79 7.40 8.29
CA GLN A 49 13.64 7.73 7.11
C GLN A 49 15.09 7.21 7.21
N ASP A 50 15.34 6.17 7.98
CA ASP A 50 16.69 5.63 8.22
C ASP A 50 17.44 5.20 6.93
N TYR A 51 16.74 5.06 5.79
CA TYR A 51 17.28 4.55 4.53
C TYR A 51 17.02 5.51 3.38
N LYS A 52 17.97 5.53 2.43
CA LYS A 52 17.78 6.30 1.18
C LYS A 52 16.60 5.78 0.37
N LYS A 53 16.34 4.47 0.32
CA LYS A 53 15.26 3.85 -0.47
C LYS A 53 14.15 3.28 0.41
N GLY A 54 12.92 3.65 0.11
CA GLY A 54 11.74 3.25 0.89
C GLY A 54 10.54 2.88 0.03
N PHE A 55 9.85 1.83 0.45
CA PHE A 55 8.64 1.31 -0.17
C PHE A 55 7.52 1.26 0.86
N VAL A 56 6.44 2.00 0.65
CA VAL A 56 5.28 2.04 1.55
C VAL A 56 4.09 1.33 0.90
N VAL A 57 3.45 0.44 1.64
CA VAL A 57 2.19 -0.21 1.26
C VAL A 57 1.10 0.27 2.21
N LEU A 58 0.08 0.90 1.66
CA LEU A 58 -1.13 1.29 2.38
C LEU A 58 -2.22 0.24 2.10
N ASP A 59 -2.40 -0.71 3.03
CA ASP A 59 -3.38 -1.80 2.89
C ASP A 59 -4.70 -1.46 3.58
N GLY A 60 -5.81 -1.87 2.97
CA GLY A 60 -7.16 -1.66 3.53
C GLY A 60 -7.73 -0.26 3.30
N PHE A 61 -7.21 0.49 2.33
CA PHE A 61 -7.70 1.86 2.09
C PHE A 61 -9.18 1.88 1.66
N LEU A 62 -9.96 2.67 2.38
CA LEU A 62 -11.38 2.95 2.13
C LEU A 62 -11.56 4.45 1.89
N ARG A 63 -12.05 4.82 0.70
CA ARG A 63 -12.17 6.23 0.28
C ARG A 63 -13.16 7.05 1.13
N HIS A 64 -14.14 6.41 1.75
CA HIS A 64 -15.15 7.07 2.58
C HIS A 64 -14.70 7.31 4.03
N GLU A 65 -13.58 6.74 4.45
CA GLU A 65 -13.02 6.93 5.79
C GLU A 65 -12.03 8.11 5.76
N SER A 66 -12.34 9.19 6.49
CA SER A 66 -11.53 10.42 6.47
C SER A 66 -10.09 10.21 6.93
N HIS A 67 -9.89 9.44 8.00
CA HIS A 67 -8.54 9.15 8.50
C HIS A 67 -7.71 8.38 7.46
N HIS A 68 -8.32 7.52 6.64
CA HIS A 68 -7.59 6.86 5.55
C HIS A 68 -7.05 7.85 4.51
N VAL A 69 -7.81 8.91 4.23
CA VAL A 69 -7.39 10.00 3.33
C VAL A 69 -6.18 10.73 3.89
N ASP A 70 -6.13 10.99 5.20
CA ASP A 70 -4.96 11.58 5.86
C ASP A 70 -3.68 10.75 5.63
N PHE A 71 -3.79 9.43 5.77
CA PHE A 71 -2.67 8.51 5.51
C PHE A 71 -2.23 8.54 4.04
N LEU A 72 -3.20 8.54 3.11
CA LEU A 72 -2.90 8.63 1.69
C LEU A 72 -2.16 9.94 1.35
N ASP A 73 -2.62 11.07 1.88
CA ASP A 73 -2.02 12.37 1.64
C ASP A 73 -0.62 12.47 2.23
N ALA A 74 -0.40 11.97 3.44
CA ALA A 74 0.93 11.90 4.05
C ALA A 74 1.89 11.03 3.22
N CYS A 75 1.44 9.84 2.79
CA CYS A 75 2.24 8.97 1.93
C CYS A 75 2.54 9.63 0.57
N ARG A 76 1.59 10.36 0.00
CA ARG A 76 1.79 11.10 -1.25
C ARG A 76 2.81 12.22 -1.08
N LYS A 77 2.71 13.02 -0.02
CA LYS A 77 3.72 14.05 0.30
C LYS A 77 5.11 13.44 0.46
N TRP A 78 5.20 12.32 1.19
CA TRP A 78 6.44 11.59 1.36
C TRP A 78 7.01 11.09 0.03
N LEU A 79 6.21 10.49 -0.85
CA LEU A 79 6.61 10.07 -2.20
C LEU A 79 7.15 11.24 -3.03
N LEU A 80 6.45 12.37 -3.00
CA LEU A 80 6.77 13.54 -3.83
C LEU A 80 8.09 14.21 -3.43
N ALA A 81 8.50 14.11 -2.16
CA ALA A 81 9.72 14.71 -1.65
C ALA A 81 11.01 13.99 -2.10
N ASP A 82 10.95 12.70 -2.49
CA ASP A 82 12.09 11.99 -3.11
C ASP A 82 11.58 10.86 -4.03
N ARG A 83 11.18 11.24 -5.24
CA ARG A 83 10.57 10.31 -6.20
C ARG A 83 11.54 9.26 -6.73
N GLU A 84 12.84 9.49 -6.64
CA GLU A 84 13.81 8.53 -7.14
C GLU A 84 13.91 7.33 -6.21
N ASN A 85 13.87 7.58 -4.91
CA ASN A 85 14.10 6.56 -3.90
C ASN A 85 12.84 6.13 -3.12
N ARG A 86 11.69 6.73 -3.36
CA ARG A 86 10.43 6.42 -2.66
C ARG A 86 9.39 5.81 -3.58
N ARG A 87 8.65 4.83 -3.08
CA ARG A 87 7.53 4.18 -3.79
C ARG A 87 6.37 4.01 -2.82
N VAL A 88 5.15 4.25 -3.31
CA VAL A 88 3.93 4.05 -2.54
C VAL A 88 2.96 3.20 -3.34
N VAL A 89 2.40 2.21 -2.68
CA VAL A 89 1.37 1.32 -3.20
C VAL A 89 0.17 1.40 -2.28
N VAL A 90 -1.03 1.51 -2.85
CA VAL A 90 -2.29 1.54 -2.11
C VAL A 90 -3.09 0.31 -2.49
N ALA A 91 -3.35 -0.57 -1.54
CA ALA A 91 -4.23 -1.71 -1.72
C ALA A 91 -5.62 -1.37 -1.19
N THR A 92 -6.61 -1.40 -2.07
CA THR A 92 -8.02 -1.22 -1.74
C THR A 92 -8.73 -2.57 -1.77
N SER A 93 -9.57 -2.83 -0.78
CA SER A 93 -10.51 -3.96 -0.84
C SER A 93 -11.82 -3.45 -1.40
N MET A 94 -12.27 -4.01 -2.52
CA MET A 94 -13.62 -3.79 -3.01
C MET A 94 -14.49 -4.98 -2.60
N LEU A 95 -15.63 -4.70 -1.98
CA LEU A 95 -16.73 -5.66 -1.93
C LEU A 95 -17.43 -5.58 -3.29
N GLU A 96 -17.40 -6.67 -4.05
CA GLU A 96 -18.20 -6.76 -5.28
C GLU A 96 -19.66 -6.97 -4.87
N THR A 97 -20.48 -5.92 -4.95
CA THR A 97 -21.92 -6.05 -4.84
C THR A 97 -22.44 -6.70 -6.13
N GLN A 98 -22.68 -8.01 -6.11
CA GLN A 98 -23.26 -8.70 -7.26
C GLN A 98 -24.74 -8.32 -7.38
N SER A 99 -25.07 -7.49 -8.38
CA SER A 99 -26.45 -7.29 -8.82
C SER A 99 -26.86 -8.46 -9.72
N GLY A 100 -27.54 -9.46 -9.13
CA GLY A 100 -28.31 -10.45 -9.88
C GLY A 100 -27.91 -11.92 -9.66
N GLY A 101 -28.73 -12.63 -8.88
CA GLY A 101 -29.21 -13.96 -9.28
C GLY A 101 -28.33 -15.20 -9.09
N GLU A 102 -27.60 -15.37 -7.98
CA GLU A 102 -27.30 -16.68 -7.36
C GLU A 102 -26.50 -16.46 -6.07
N PRO A 103 -26.71 -17.23 -4.98
CA PRO A 103 -25.91 -17.11 -3.77
C PRO A 103 -24.55 -17.79 -3.98
N ARG A 104 -23.55 -17.04 -4.42
CA ARG A 104 -22.13 -17.42 -4.32
C ARG A 104 -21.48 -16.70 -3.13
N PRO A 105 -20.48 -17.30 -2.47
CA PRO A 105 -19.78 -16.64 -1.37
C PRO A 105 -19.15 -15.31 -1.85
N PRO A 106 -19.13 -14.26 -1.00
CA PRO A 106 -18.62 -12.96 -1.39
C PRO A 106 -17.16 -13.04 -1.84
N THR A 107 -16.89 -12.65 -3.08
CA THR A 107 -15.53 -12.57 -3.61
C THR A 107 -14.91 -11.25 -3.13
N HIS A 108 -13.90 -11.35 -2.26
CA HIS A 108 -13.06 -10.20 -1.92
C HIS A 108 -12.07 -9.93 -3.04
N THR A 109 -12.35 -8.91 -3.86
CA THR A 109 -11.44 -8.46 -4.91
C THR A 109 -10.52 -7.37 -4.36
N ARG A 110 -9.21 -7.63 -4.33
CA ARG A 110 -8.20 -6.62 -3.96
C ARG A 110 -7.68 -5.92 -5.21
N ARG A 111 -7.72 -4.59 -5.22
CA ARG A 111 -7.08 -3.77 -6.25
C ARG A 111 -5.83 -3.11 -5.67
N LEU A 112 -4.71 -3.33 -6.34
CA LEU A 112 -3.46 -2.67 -6.05
C LEU A 112 -3.34 -1.44 -6.96
N LEU A 113 -3.29 -0.26 -6.37
CA LEU A 113 -3.03 1.01 -7.06
C LEU A 113 -1.58 1.39 -6.80
N VAL A 114 -0.75 1.38 -7.84
CA VAL A 114 0.62 1.87 -7.75
C VAL A 114 0.62 3.36 -8.04
N LEU A 115 1.07 4.17 -7.07
CA LEU A 115 1.19 5.61 -7.29
C LEU A 115 2.48 5.88 -8.09
N HIS A 116 2.32 6.15 -9.38
CA HIS A 116 3.42 6.55 -10.25
C HIS A 116 3.64 8.07 -10.19
N PRO A 117 4.90 8.54 -10.22
CA PRO A 117 5.17 9.97 -10.30
C PRO A 117 4.80 10.51 -11.69
N GLY A 118 3.92 11.52 -11.75
CA GLY A 118 3.66 12.30 -12.98
C GLY A 118 2.56 11.77 -13.91
N SER A 119 1.77 10.77 -13.52
CA SER A 119 0.65 10.29 -14.33
C SER A 119 -0.70 10.54 -13.67
N PRO A 120 -1.72 11.02 -14.39
CA PRO A 120 -3.12 10.95 -13.94
C PRO A 120 -3.68 9.51 -13.99
N VAL A 121 -2.94 8.57 -14.58
CA VAL A 121 -3.40 7.19 -14.79
C VAL A 121 -2.89 6.27 -13.68
N SER A 122 -3.85 5.79 -12.88
CA SER A 122 -3.67 4.78 -11.85
C SER A 122 -3.56 3.41 -12.51
N SER A 123 -2.37 2.80 -12.51
CA SER A 123 -2.20 1.41 -12.92
C SER A 123 -2.83 0.53 -11.84
N SER A 124 -4.00 -0.04 -12.12
CA SER A 124 -4.69 -0.95 -11.20
C SER A 124 -4.39 -2.40 -11.56
N VAL A 125 -3.88 -3.18 -10.62
CA VAL A 125 -3.76 -4.64 -10.74
C VAL A 125 -4.83 -5.28 -9.88
N THR A 126 -5.70 -6.08 -10.50
CA THR A 126 -6.73 -6.85 -9.79
C THR A 126 -6.16 -8.21 -9.43
N GLN A 127 -6.13 -8.55 -8.13
CA GLN A 127 -5.84 -9.92 -7.68
C GLN A 127 -7.14 -10.58 -7.21
N HIS A 128 -7.50 -11.69 -7.84
CA HIS A 128 -8.57 -12.57 -7.37
C HIS A 128 -7.99 -13.52 -6.33
N GLY A 129 -8.31 -13.29 -5.06
CA GLY A 129 -7.85 -14.13 -3.95
C GLY A 129 -8.76 -15.33 -3.75
N TYR A 130 -8.29 -16.53 -4.10
CA TYR A 130 -8.70 -17.73 -3.35
C TYR A 130 -7.90 -17.74 -2.04
N SER A 131 -8.58 -17.92 -0.91
CA SER A 131 -7.96 -18.00 0.41
C SER A 131 -6.85 -19.06 0.46
N ALA A 132 -5.60 -18.63 0.54
CA ALA A 132 -4.46 -19.41 0.96
C ALA A 132 -3.49 -18.50 1.74
N PRO A 133 -2.78 -19.03 2.76
CA PRO A 133 -2.00 -18.22 3.70
C PRO A 133 -0.86 -17.49 2.98
N VAL A 134 -0.65 -16.23 3.39
CA VAL A 134 0.38 -15.32 2.89
C VAL A 134 1.76 -15.98 3.01
N SER A 135 2.20 -16.60 1.91
CA SER A 135 3.58 -17.03 1.74
C SER A 135 4.37 -15.85 1.19
N LEU A 136 5.48 -15.55 1.85
CA LEU A 136 6.39 -14.46 1.52
C LEU A 136 6.70 -14.41 0.02
N PHE A 137 6.71 -13.19 -0.53
CA PHE A 137 7.17 -12.89 -1.88
C PHE A 137 8.64 -13.28 -2.05
N HIS A 138 8.87 -14.52 -2.49
CA HIS A 138 10.07 -14.94 -3.20
C HIS A 138 9.66 -15.47 -4.58
N LYS A 139 9.58 -14.54 -5.54
CA LYS A 139 10.02 -14.73 -6.93
C LYS A 139 9.75 -13.46 -7.73
N THR A 140 10.82 -12.72 -7.97
CA THR A 140 10.95 -11.86 -9.14
C THR A 140 10.65 -12.69 -10.40
N ARG A 141 9.68 -12.24 -11.21
CA ARG A 141 9.69 -12.52 -12.65
C ARG A 141 9.99 -11.21 -13.37
N PRO A 142 10.91 -11.21 -14.36
CA PRO A 142 11.21 -10.01 -15.13
C PRO A 142 10.01 -9.66 -16.01
N PHE A 143 9.66 -8.38 -16.03
CA PHE A 143 8.70 -7.81 -16.96
C PHE A 143 9.40 -7.73 -18.33
N GLN A 144 9.05 -8.63 -19.27
CA GLN A 144 9.40 -8.45 -20.67
C GLN A 144 8.44 -7.44 -21.27
N GLN A 145 8.96 -6.27 -21.63
CA GLN A 145 8.26 -5.27 -22.41
C GLN A 145 8.64 -5.49 -23.87
N SER A 146 7.74 -6.08 -24.65
CA SER A 146 7.87 -6.15 -26.11
C SER A 146 7.45 -4.82 -26.71
N PHE A 147 8.41 -4.10 -27.30
CA PHE A 147 8.12 -2.97 -28.18
C PHE A 147 7.75 -3.51 -29.58
N PRO A 148 6.73 -2.97 -30.27
CA PRO A 148 6.60 -3.19 -31.70
C PRO A 148 7.76 -2.52 -32.42
N ALA A 149 8.37 -3.24 -33.36
CA ALA A 149 9.30 -2.68 -34.32
C ALA A 149 8.51 -2.06 -35.48
N GLU A 150 8.98 -0.88 -35.89
CA GLU A 150 8.57 0.00 -36.99
C GLU A 150 7.35 0.89 -36.78
#